data_AF-A0A4Y2D163-F1
#
_entry.id   AF-A0A4Y2D163-F1
#
_cell.length_a   1.000
_cell.length_b   1.000
_cell.length_c   1.000
_cell.angle_alpha   90.00
_cell.angle_beta   90.00
_cell.angle_gamma   90.00
#
_symmetry.space_group_name_H-M   'P 1'
#
loop_
_entity.id
_entity.type
_entity.pdbx_description
1 polymer ?
#
loop_
_entity_poly.entity_id
_entity_poly.type
_entity_poly.pdbx_seq_one_letter_code
_entity_poly.pdbx_strand_id
1 'polypeptide(L)'
;LLLFGGNPTFTEAGERIVEGDIVVPKYADDYKELSHRKGTINLLALWSRSTVYYTLHYSLNPLGRRMIREAMEHWENMTCIRFVERTTQLWYIRFRGDRNGCWSSMGRNLLPLIGQDLSIGNRCEKRYVVVHEVGHALGLNHEQSRLDRDRHVRVLWRNIALGGRPQFWRGLDNAHGVDYDLTSIMHYHPQ
;
A
#
# COMPACT_ATOMS: atom_id res chain seq x y z
N LEU A 1 -6.23 0.14 14.19
CA LEU A 1 -5.41 -1.07 14.37
C LEU A 1 -4.94 -1.52 12.98
N LEU A 2 -3.73 -1.11 12.57
CA LEU A 2 -3.15 -1.43 11.25
C LEU A 2 -1.97 -2.36 11.46
N LEU A 3 -2.28 -3.61 11.77
CA LEU A 3 -1.34 -4.71 11.67
C LEU A 3 -2.09 -5.81 10.93
N PHE A 4 -1.70 -6.02 9.69
CA PHE A 4 -2.21 -7.09 8.83
C PHE A 4 -1.60 -8.44 9.23
N GLY A 5 -1.70 -8.79 10.51
CA GLY A 5 -1.42 -10.15 10.97
C GLY A 5 -2.31 -11.10 10.18
N GLY A 6 -1.75 -11.81 9.20
CA GLY A 6 -2.48 -12.70 8.31
C GLY A 6 -2.18 -12.55 6.83
N ASN A 7 -1.43 -11.54 6.40
CA ASN A 7 -0.98 -11.47 5.01
C ASN A 7 0.05 -12.56 4.70
N PRO A 8 0.02 -13.13 3.48
CA PRO A 8 1.06 -14.07 3.05
C PRO A 8 2.38 -13.33 2.83
N THR A 9 3.50 -14.05 2.82
CA THR A 9 4.81 -13.48 2.47
C THR A 9 5.02 -13.34 0.97
N PHE A 10 4.15 -13.97 0.17
CA PHE A 10 4.14 -13.89 -1.29
C PHE A 10 2.70 -13.80 -1.82
N THR A 11 2.51 -13.09 -2.94
CA THR A 11 1.27 -13.15 -3.72
C THR A 11 1.12 -14.53 -4.38
N GLU A 12 -0.07 -14.86 -4.85
CA GLU A 12 -0.34 -16.08 -5.62
C GLU A 12 0.42 -16.11 -6.96
N ALA A 13 0.86 -14.95 -7.45
CA ALA A 13 1.72 -14.83 -8.61
C ALA A 13 3.21 -15.03 -8.27
N GLY A 14 3.57 -15.20 -6.99
CA GLY A 14 4.94 -15.38 -6.51
C GLY A 14 5.73 -14.07 -6.35
N GLU A 15 5.05 -12.94 -6.22
CA GLU A 15 5.69 -11.66 -5.87
C GLU A 15 5.89 -11.57 -4.37
N ARG A 16 6.98 -10.96 -3.92
CA ARG A 16 7.28 -10.84 -2.50
C ARG A 16 6.42 -9.76 -1.87
N ILE A 17 5.90 -10.03 -0.67
CA ILE A 17 5.26 -9.05 0.19
C ILE A 17 6.24 -8.65 1.30
N VAL A 18 6.42 -7.35 1.48
CA VAL A 18 7.37 -6.72 2.39
C VAL A 18 6.63 -5.75 3.29
N GLU A 19 7.19 -5.48 4.47
CA GLU A 19 6.50 -4.70 5.51
C GLU A 19 5.03 -5.15 5.70
N GLY A 20 4.76 -6.46 5.58
CA GLY A 20 3.44 -7.03 5.82
C GLY A 20 2.44 -6.96 4.66
N ASP A 21 2.42 -5.91 3.84
CA ASP A 21 1.34 -5.63 2.86
C ASP A 21 1.80 -4.95 1.55
N ILE A 22 3.08 -4.65 1.39
CA ILE A 22 3.59 -4.00 0.18
C ILE A 22 4.08 -5.07 -0.81
N VAL A 23 3.54 -5.10 -2.03
CA VAL A 23 4.01 -6.01 -3.09
C VAL A 23 5.20 -5.40 -3.83
N VAL A 24 6.28 -6.18 -3.94
CA VAL A 24 7.45 -5.86 -4.78
C VAL A 24 7.29 -6.55 -6.14
N PRO A 25 7.10 -5.81 -7.25
CA PRO A 25 6.95 -6.41 -8.56
C PRO A 25 8.21 -7.17 -8.99
N LYS A 26 8.05 -8.29 -9.70
CA LYS A 26 9.19 -9.17 -10.09
C LYS A 26 10.28 -8.51 -10.93
N TYR A 27 9.93 -7.45 -11.65
CA TYR A 27 10.85 -6.70 -12.52
C TYR A 27 11.58 -5.57 -11.79
N ALA A 28 11.22 -5.29 -10.53
CA ALA A 28 11.97 -4.37 -9.70
C ALA A 28 13.19 -5.14 -9.16
N ASP A 29 14.36 -4.93 -9.77
CA ASP A 29 15.60 -5.64 -9.45
C ASP A 29 16.13 -5.38 -8.03
N ASP A 30 15.64 -4.35 -7.33
CA ASP A 30 16.04 -4.11 -5.95
C ASP A 30 14.91 -3.53 -5.10
N TYR A 31 14.48 -4.31 -4.10
CA TYR A 31 13.62 -3.90 -2.99
C TYR A 31 14.17 -2.66 -2.25
N LYS A 32 15.47 -2.40 -2.35
CA LYS A 32 16.08 -1.17 -1.82
C LYS A 32 15.43 0.08 -2.41
N GLU A 33 15.15 0.14 -3.71
CA GLU A 33 14.57 1.34 -4.33
C GLU A 33 13.14 1.66 -3.79
N LEU A 34 12.36 0.64 -3.43
CA LEU A 34 10.97 0.78 -2.96
C LEU A 34 10.83 0.93 -1.43
N SER A 35 11.71 0.28 -0.65
CA SER A 35 11.62 0.26 0.83
C SER A 35 12.23 1.47 1.52
N HIS A 36 12.87 2.36 0.77
CA HIS A 36 13.69 3.39 1.37
C HIS A 36 12.94 4.68 1.68
N ARG A 37 11.67 4.87 1.29
CA ARG A 37 11.04 6.21 1.37
C ARG A 37 9.57 6.27 1.82
N LYS A 38 9.10 7.41 2.38
CA LYS A 38 7.68 7.61 2.81
C LYS A 38 6.74 7.75 1.61
N GLY A 39 7.24 8.28 0.51
CA GLY A 39 6.53 8.36 -0.77
C GLY A 39 7.45 7.94 -1.91
N THR A 40 6.89 7.36 -2.99
CA THR A 40 7.69 7.04 -4.18
C THR A 40 8.24 8.32 -4.81
N ILE A 41 9.56 8.39 -4.97
CA ILE A 41 10.24 9.47 -5.71
C ILE A 41 10.42 9.14 -7.18
N ASN A 42 10.12 7.90 -7.56
CA ASN A 42 10.16 7.51 -8.95
C ASN A 42 8.97 8.17 -9.64
N LEU A 43 9.24 9.27 -10.35
CA LEU A 43 8.22 10.01 -11.10
C LEU A 43 7.51 9.11 -12.12
N LEU A 44 8.16 8.05 -12.60
CA LEU A 44 7.56 7.07 -13.50
C LEU A 44 6.60 6.12 -12.77
N ALA A 45 6.66 6.02 -11.45
CA ALA A 45 5.72 5.29 -10.62
C ALA A 45 4.60 6.17 -10.06
N LEU A 46 4.58 7.47 -10.37
CA LEU A 46 3.43 8.33 -10.06
C LEU A 46 2.32 8.16 -11.09
N TRP A 47 1.08 8.35 -10.63
CA TRP A 47 -0.10 8.37 -11.48
C TRP A 47 -0.15 9.68 -12.26
N SER A 48 -0.20 9.58 -13.58
CA SER A 48 -0.20 10.76 -14.47
C SER A 48 -1.43 11.62 -14.23
N ARG A 49 -1.24 12.94 -14.16
CA ARG A 49 -2.31 13.95 -13.97
C ARG A 49 -3.17 13.67 -12.74
N SER A 50 -2.60 13.05 -11.70
CA SER A 50 -3.33 12.68 -10.47
C SER A 50 -4.54 11.78 -10.72
N THR A 51 -4.58 11.05 -11.84
CA THR A 51 -5.71 10.18 -12.19
C THR A 51 -5.33 8.71 -12.08
N VAL A 52 -6.09 7.98 -11.29
CA VAL A 52 -5.95 6.54 -11.09
C VAL A 52 -7.10 5.84 -11.78
N TYR A 53 -6.79 5.08 -12.83
CA TYR A 53 -7.80 4.24 -13.47
C TYR A 53 -8.00 2.96 -12.66
N TYR A 54 -9.23 2.46 -12.57
CA TYR A 54 -9.50 1.24 -11.81
C TYR A 54 -10.56 0.33 -12.43
N THR A 55 -10.56 -0.93 -11.98
CA THR A 55 -11.61 -1.92 -12.24
C THR A 55 -11.97 -2.65 -10.94
N LEU A 56 -13.23 -3.06 -10.80
CA LEU A 56 -13.70 -3.88 -9.68
C LEU A 56 -13.94 -5.31 -10.13
N HIS A 57 -13.02 -6.22 -9.79
CA HIS A 57 -13.12 -7.62 -10.20
C HIS A 57 -14.38 -8.28 -9.62
N TYR A 58 -14.95 -9.27 -10.34
CA TYR A 58 -16.19 -9.93 -9.94
C TYR A 58 -16.10 -10.62 -8.57
N SER A 59 -14.90 -11.03 -8.16
CA SER A 59 -14.63 -11.68 -6.87
C SER A 59 -14.91 -10.79 -5.65
N LEU A 60 -15.01 -9.48 -5.81
CA LEU A 60 -15.32 -8.57 -4.70
C LEU A 60 -16.77 -8.75 -4.25
N ASN A 61 -16.94 -9.07 -2.96
CA ASN A 61 -18.26 -9.09 -2.33
C ASN A 61 -18.85 -7.67 -2.19
N PRO A 62 -20.17 -7.54 -1.90
CA PRO A 62 -20.82 -6.23 -1.82
C PRO A 62 -20.22 -5.28 -0.78
N LEU A 63 -19.71 -5.81 0.35
CA LEU A 63 -19.10 -4.99 1.39
C LEU A 63 -17.76 -4.41 0.92
N GLY A 64 -16.89 -5.24 0.34
CA GLY A 64 -15.61 -4.81 -0.24
C GLY A 64 -15.80 -3.74 -1.32
N ARG A 65 -16.78 -3.92 -2.22
CA ARG A 65 -17.11 -2.90 -3.24
C ARG A 65 -17.53 -1.56 -2.63
N ARG A 66 -18.29 -1.56 -1.52
CA ARG A 66 -18.66 -0.33 -0.82
C ARG A 66 -17.45 0.33 -0.18
N MET A 67 -16.63 -0.43 0.55
CA MET A 67 -15.44 0.08 1.23
C MET A 67 -14.39 0.63 0.25
N ILE A 68 -14.24 0.02 -0.94
CA ILE A 68 -13.38 0.55 -2.01
C ILE A 68 -13.88 1.92 -2.49
N ARG A 69 -15.18 2.09 -2.70
CA ARG A 69 -15.75 3.39 -3.09
C ARG A 69 -15.55 4.45 -2.02
N GLU A 70 -15.82 4.13 -0.76
CA GLU A 70 -15.60 5.05 0.37
C GLU A 70 -14.12 5.43 0.55
N ALA A 71 -13.19 4.50 0.26
CA ALA A 71 -11.77 4.77 0.30
C ALA A 71 -11.33 5.68 -0.84
N MET A 72 -11.83 5.47 -2.06
CA MET A 72 -11.59 6.36 -3.19
C MET A 72 -12.12 7.77 -2.89
N GLU A 73 -13.37 7.90 -2.43
CA GLU A 73 -13.95 9.19 -2.03
C GLU A 73 -13.14 9.90 -0.94
N HIS A 74 -12.61 9.16 0.04
CA HIS A 74 -11.77 9.74 1.09
C HIS A 74 -10.54 10.44 0.50
N TRP A 75 -9.81 9.77 -0.41
CA TRP A 75 -8.65 10.35 -1.06
C TRP A 75 -9.01 11.50 -2.00
N GLU A 76 -10.13 11.41 -2.72
CA GLU A 76 -10.61 12.48 -3.61
C GLU A 76 -11.00 13.76 -2.86
N ASN A 77 -11.61 13.61 -1.68
CA ASN A 77 -12.03 14.74 -0.84
C ASN A 77 -10.85 15.45 -0.16
N MET A 78 -9.77 14.72 0.12
CA MET A 78 -8.61 15.25 0.86
C MET A 78 -7.46 15.68 -0.04
N THR A 79 -7.46 15.26 -1.32
CA THR A 79 -6.33 15.47 -2.24
C THR A 79 -6.79 15.82 -3.66
N CYS A 80 -5.83 16.05 -4.56
CA CYS A 80 -6.09 16.24 -5.98
C CYS A 80 -6.24 14.92 -6.77
N ILE A 81 -6.09 13.76 -6.12
CA ILE A 81 -6.24 12.45 -6.77
C ILE A 81 -7.68 12.25 -7.23
N ARG A 82 -7.87 11.65 -8.41
CA ARG A 82 -9.17 11.28 -8.96
C ARG A 82 -9.17 9.82 -9.42
N PHE A 83 -10.21 9.08 -9.09
CA PHE A 83 -10.40 7.70 -9.51
C PHE A 83 -11.40 7.65 -10.67
N VAL A 84 -11.02 6.97 -11.75
CA VAL A 84 -11.84 6.87 -12.95
C VAL A 84 -11.98 5.40 -13.34
N GLU A 85 -13.21 4.94 -13.55
CA GLU A 85 -13.43 3.58 -14.02
C GLU A 85 -12.77 3.40 -15.40
N ARG A 86 -11.95 2.35 -15.51
CA ARG A 86 -11.14 2.11 -16.70
C ARG A 86 -12.03 1.75 -17.89
N THR A 87 -11.66 2.28 -19.04
CA THR A 87 -12.14 1.82 -20.35
C THR A 87 -11.03 1.10 -21.11
N THR A 88 -10.01 1.84 -21.56
CA THR A 88 -8.92 1.33 -22.41
C THR A 88 -7.52 1.57 -21.84
N GLN A 89 -7.42 2.22 -20.69
CA GLN A 89 -6.13 2.69 -20.15
C GLN A 89 -5.20 1.53 -19.79
N LEU A 90 -3.91 1.72 -20.09
CA LEU A 90 -2.89 0.68 -19.97
C LEU A 90 -2.46 0.44 -18.53
N TRP A 91 -2.45 1.48 -17.70
CA TRP A 91 -2.14 1.41 -16.28
C TRP A 91 -3.39 1.66 -15.46
N TYR A 92 -3.69 0.74 -14.56
CA TYR A 92 -4.87 0.80 -13.72
C TYR A 92 -4.72 -0.17 -12.54
N ILE A 93 -5.48 0.09 -11.49
CA ILE A 93 -5.64 -0.80 -10.35
C ILE A 93 -6.79 -1.78 -10.63
N ARG A 94 -6.56 -3.06 -10.39
CA ARG A 94 -7.61 -4.08 -10.36
C ARG A 94 -7.84 -4.49 -8.91
N PHE A 95 -8.93 -4.01 -8.34
CA PHE A 95 -9.33 -4.42 -6.99
C PHE A 95 -9.87 -5.85 -7.01
N ARG A 96 -9.39 -6.71 -6.12
CA ARG A 96 -9.72 -8.15 -6.09
C ARG A 96 -10.07 -8.63 -4.69
N GLY A 97 -11.05 -9.55 -4.60
CA GLY A 97 -11.46 -10.20 -3.34
C GLY A 97 -11.11 -11.69 -3.24
N ASP A 98 -10.54 -12.26 -4.29
CA ASP A 98 -10.12 -13.68 -4.42
C ASP A 98 -8.62 -13.87 -4.22
N ARG A 99 -8.00 -12.93 -3.51
CA ARG A 99 -6.58 -12.93 -3.15
C ARG A 99 -6.47 -13.02 -1.64
N ASN A 100 -5.44 -13.70 -1.16
CA ASN A 100 -5.21 -13.85 0.27
C ASN A 100 -4.55 -12.60 0.86
N GLY A 101 -5.10 -12.07 1.95
CA GLY A 101 -4.59 -10.88 2.63
C GLY A 101 -5.05 -9.54 2.04
N CYS A 102 -4.60 -8.46 2.65
CA CYS A 102 -4.81 -7.07 2.25
C CYS A 102 -3.45 -6.52 1.83
N TRP A 103 -3.28 -6.18 0.56
CA TRP A 103 -1.98 -5.73 0.07
C TRP A 103 -2.10 -4.96 -1.23
N SER A 104 -1.06 -4.20 -1.52
CA SER A 104 -0.97 -3.35 -2.71
C SER A 104 0.48 -3.15 -3.15
N SER A 105 0.69 -2.89 -4.43
CA SER A 105 1.99 -2.35 -4.90
C SER A 105 2.12 -0.88 -4.50
N MET A 106 3.34 -0.43 -4.25
CA MET A 106 3.60 0.99 -4.00
C MET A 106 3.63 1.78 -5.31
N GLY A 107 2.70 2.72 -5.46
CA GLY A 107 2.59 3.55 -6.66
C GLY A 107 2.05 2.78 -7.88
N ARG A 108 2.21 3.38 -9.06
CA ARG A 108 1.87 2.81 -10.35
C ARG A 108 2.98 1.89 -10.84
N ASN A 109 2.63 0.66 -11.17
CA ASN A 109 3.56 -0.28 -11.79
C ASN A 109 4.13 0.25 -13.12
N LEU A 110 5.41 -0.05 -13.39
CA LEU A 110 6.09 0.41 -14.60
C LEU A 110 5.65 -0.36 -15.84
N LEU A 111 5.32 -1.65 -15.69
CA LEU A 111 4.84 -2.48 -16.79
C LEU A 111 3.37 -2.17 -17.13
N PRO A 112 3.06 -1.72 -18.36
CA PRO A 112 1.69 -1.49 -18.80
C PRO A 112 0.91 -2.79 -19.06
N LEU A 113 -0.39 -2.65 -19.37
CA LEU A 113 -1.32 -3.65 -19.95
C LEU A 113 -1.88 -4.70 -18.99
N ILE A 114 -1.10 -5.21 -18.04
CA ILE A 114 -1.54 -6.30 -17.16
C ILE A 114 -2.44 -5.86 -15.99
N GLY A 115 -2.47 -4.55 -15.71
CA GLY A 115 -3.05 -3.99 -14.50
C GLY A 115 -2.23 -4.37 -13.25
N GLN A 116 -2.36 -3.60 -12.18
CA GLN A 116 -1.81 -3.98 -10.87
C GLN A 116 -2.92 -4.46 -9.95
N ASP A 117 -2.75 -5.64 -9.35
CA ASP A 117 -3.71 -6.15 -8.38
C ASP A 117 -3.58 -5.39 -7.06
N LEU A 118 -4.72 -5.04 -6.47
CA LEU A 118 -4.84 -4.59 -5.09
C LEU A 118 -5.81 -5.53 -4.40
N SER A 119 -5.32 -6.24 -3.39
CA SER A 119 -6.08 -7.27 -2.69
C SER A 119 -6.88 -6.69 -1.55
N ILE A 120 -8.20 -6.79 -1.65
CA ILE A 120 -9.15 -6.64 -0.54
C ILE A 120 -9.74 -8.02 -0.28
N GLY A 121 -8.89 -8.92 0.22
CA GLY A 121 -9.26 -10.29 0.54
C GLY A 121 -10.24 -10.39 1.71
N ASN A 122 -10.54 -11.63 2.12
CA ASN A 122 -11.43 -11.88 3.24
C ASN A 122 -10.96 -11.17 4.52
N ARG A 123 -11.87 -10.45 5.19
CA ARG A 123 -11.63 -9.63 6.41
C ARG A 123 -10.92 -8.29 6.17
N CYS A 124 -10.57 -7.95 4.93
CA CYS A 124 -10.00 -6.66 4.56
C CYS A 124 -11.07 -5.58 4.35
N GLU A 125 -12.36 -5.92 4.38
CA GLU A 125 -13.48 -5.03 4.04
C GLU A 125 -13.82 -4.05 5.19
N LYS A 126 -12.80 -3.36 5.71
CA LYS A 126 -12.91 -2.29 6.70
C LYS A 126 -12.41 -1.02 6.06
N ARG A 127 -13.15 0.09 6.21
CA ARG A 127 -12.82 1.38 5.57
C ARG A 127 -11.35 1.77 5.77
N TYR A 128 -10.83 1.71 6.98
CA TYR A 128 -9.45 2.10 7.29
C TYR A 128 -8.39 1.22 6.61
N VAL A 129 -8.68 -0.08 6.42
CA VAL A 129 -7.81 -1.01 5.68
C VAL A 129 -7.77 -0.62 4.22
N VAL A 130 -8.94 -0.43 3.60
CA VAL A 130 -8.99 -0.13 2.17
C VAL A 130 -8.37 1.24 1.86
N VAL A 131 -8.55 2.23 2.73
CA VAL A 131 -7.87 3.54 2.62
C VAL A 131 -6.34 3.38 2.65
N HIS A 132 -5.83 2.53 3.54
CA HIS A 132 -4.40 2.22 3.67
C HIS A 132 -3.83 1.59 2.39
N GLU A 133 -4.47 0.53 1.88
CA GLU A 133 -4.02 -0.14 0.65
C GLU A 133 -4.06 0.77 -0.58
N VAL A 134 -5.06 1.65 -0.65
CA VAL A 134 -5.11 2.70 -1.68
C VAL A 134 -3.96 3.69 -1.48
N GLY A 135 -3.62 4.05 -0.24
CA GLY A 135 -2.45 4.87 0.08
C GLY A 135 -1.15 4.29 -0.48
N HIS A 136 -0.93 2.98 -0.32
CA HIS A 136 0.18 2.28 -0.98
C HIS A 136 0.12 2.43 -2.49
N ALA A 137 -1.04 2.17 -3.11
CA ALA A 137 -1.18 2.31 -4.56
C ALA A 137 -0.93 3.73 -5.07
N LEU A 138 -1.18 4.75 -4.25
CA LEU A 138 -0.86 6.15 -4.55
C LEU A 138 0.63 6.48 -4.36
N GLY A 139 1.41 5.57 -3.79
CA GLY A 139 2.85 5.68 -3.64
C GLY A 139 3.31 5.93 -2.22
N LEU A 140 2.44 5.80 -1.21
CA LEU A 140 2.82 5.98 0.19
C LEU A 140 3.40 4.69 0.78
N ASN A 141 4.43 4.85 1.60
CA ASN A 141 4.99 3.81 2.43
C ASN A 141 4.54 4.02 3.88
N HIS A 142 4.91 3.09 4.73
CA HIS A 142 4.62 3.16 6.14
C HIS A 142 5.27 4.36 6.85
N GLU A 143 4.54 4.93 7.80
CA GLU A 143 5.08 6.01 8.64
C GLU A 143 6.16 5.48 9.58
N GLN A 144 5.97 4.28 10.15
CA GLN A 144 6.92 3.68 11.10
C GLN A 144 8.21 3.17 10.45
N SER A 145 8.35 3.21 9.12
CA SER A 145 9.59 2.88 8.44
C SER A 145 10.43 4.12 8.12
N ARG A 146 9.98 5.34 8.41
CA ARG A 146 10.78 6.56 8.20
C ARG A 146 12.14 6.52 8.90
N LEU A 147 13.14 7.20 8.31
CA LEU A 147 14.49 7.31 8.85
C LEU A 147 14.51 7.99 10.24
N ASP A 148 13.65 8.99 10.43
CA ASP A 148 13.56 9.80 11.65
C ASP A 148 12.66 9.20 12.74
N ARG A 149 12.02 8.05 12.50
CA ARG A 149 11.03 7.47 13.42
C ARG A 149 11.52 7.31 14.86
N ASP A 150 12.82 7.06 15.07
CA ASP A 150 13.38 6.74 16.38
C ASP A 150 13.39 7.98 17.30
N ARG A 151 13.10 9.17 16.75
CA ARG A 151 12.84 10.40 17.51
C ARG A 151 11.40 10.47 18.06
N HIS A 152 10.50 9.63 17.56
CA HIS A 152 9.06 9.69 17.83
C HIS A 152 8.53 8.40 18.48
N VAL A 153 9.05 7.24 18.07
CA VAL A 153 8.62 5.92 18.55
C VAL A 153 9.81 5.04 18.90
N ARG A 154 9.58 4.07 19.78
CA ARG A 154 10.59 3.06 20.17
C ARG A 154 10.12 1.67 19.78
N VAL A 155 10.90 0.99 18.95
CA VAL A 155 10.65 -0.42 18.61
C VAL A 155 11.18 -1.33 19.71
N LEU A 156 10.27 -2.06 20.37
CA LEU A 156 10.59 -3.04 21.40
C LEU A 156 10.99 -4.38 20.75
N TRP A 157 12.21 -4.45 20.21
CA TRP A 157 12.71 -5.62 19.45
C TRP A 157 12.61 -6.98 20.15
N ARG A 158 12.60 -6.98 21.49
CA ARG A 158 12.42 -8.20 22.31
C ARG A 158 11.01 -8.78 22.20
N ASN A 159 10.02 -7.95 21.85
CA ASN A 159 8.63 -8.34 21.69
C ASN A 159 8.29 -8.76 20.25
N ILE A 160 9.28 -8.77 19.35
CA ILE A 160 9.10 -9.07 17.93
C ILE A 160 9.81 -10.38 17.60
N ALA A 161 9.03 -11.36 17.13
CA ALA A 161 9.55 -12.62 16.62
C ALA A 161 10.60 -12.38 15.52
N LEU A 162 11.66 -13.20 15.46
CA LEU A 162 12.80 -12.98 14.55
C LEU A 162 12.37 -12.78 13.09
N GLY A 163 11.41 -13.59 12.61
CA GLY A 163 10.89 -13.47 11.24
C GLY A 163 10.07 -12.20 10.95
N GLY A 164 9.54 -11.54 11.98
CA GLY A 164 8.78 -10.29 11.85
C GLY A 164 9.65 -9.03 11.90
N ARG A 165 10.90 -9.14 12.37
CA ARG A 165 11.81 -7.98 12.52
C ARG A 165 12.04 -7.17 11.24
N PRO A 166 12.15 -7.78 10.04
CA PRO A 166 12.33 -7.02 8.80
C PRO A 166 11.22 -6.00 8.52
N GLN A 167 9.98 -6.22 9.00
CA GLN A 167 8.86 -5.29 8.82
C GLN A 167 9.02 -3.98 9.62
N PHE A 168 9.96 -3.95 10.57
CA PHE A 168 10.24 -2.80 11.41
C PHE A 168 11.59 -2.17 11.09
N TRP A 169 12.24 -2.52 9.97
CA TRP A 169 13.46 -1.84 9.56
C TRP A 169 13.14 -0.42 9.07
N ARG A 170 14.11 0.49 9.23
CA ARG A 170 13.99 1.86 8.74
C ARG A 170 14.38 1.91 7.26
N GLY A 171 13.66 2.72 6.50
CA GLY A 171 14.09 3.28 5.23
C GLY A 171 15.12 4.39 5.42
N LEU A 172 15.43 5.09 4.33
CA LEU A 172 16.46 6.12 4.22
C LEU A 172 15.90 7.55 4.04
N ASP A 173 14.58 7.70 3.97
CA ASP A 173 13.90 8.97 3.75
C ASP A 173 13.38 9.59 5.05
N ASN A 174 13.33 10.93 5.06
CA ASN A 174 12.82 11.75 6.15
C ASN A 174 11.59 12.58 5.71
N ALA A 175 10.77 12.05 4.79
CA ALA A 175 9.48 12.61 4.41
C ALA A 175 9.50 14.04 3.85
N HIS A 176 10.65 14.49 3.35
CA HIS A 176 10.80 15.75 2.61
C HIS A 176 10.21 17.00 3.29
N GLY A 177 10.38 17.13 4.61
CA GLY A 177 9.94 18.31 5.37
C GLY A 177 8.52 18.21 5.94
N VAL A 178 7.88 17.03 5.85
CA VAL A 178 6.63 16.74 6.54
C VAL A 178 6.93 16.08 7.89
N ASP A 179 6.33 16.61 8.96
CA ASP A 179 6.49 16.06 10.31
C ASP A 179 6.03 14.60 10.41
N TYR A 180 6.54 13.91 11.43
CA TYR A 180 6.13 12.54 11.73
C TYR A 180 4.70 12.53 12.30
N ASP A 181 3.82 11.72 11.71
CA ASP A 181 2.40 11.66 12.09
C ASP A 181 2.03 10.32 12.75
N LEU A 182 1.91 10.31 14.08
CA LEU A 182 1.47 9.14 14.86
C LEU A 182 0.04 8.70 14.56
N THR A 183 -0.77 9.58 13.96
CA THR A 183 -2.16 9.32 13.57
C THR A 183 -2.31 8.95 12.09
N SER A 184 -1.19 8.91 11.35
CA SER A 184 -1.17 8.58 9.94
C SER A 184 -1.85 7.24 9.69
N ILE A 185 -2.72 7.22 8.66
CA ILE A 185 -3.32 5.97 8.19
C ILE A 185 -2.27 4.98 7.68
N MET A 186 -1.03 5.41 7.45
CA MET A 186 0.09 4.55 7.07
C MET A 186 0.96 4.12 8.26
N HIS A 187 0.55 4.42 9.51
CA HIS A 187 1.33 4.08 10.70
C HIS A 187 0.85 2.75 11.33
N TYR A 188 1.80 1.86 11.64
CA TYR A 188 1.52 0.69 12.47
C TYR A 188 1.13 1.08 13.89
N HIS A 189 -0.02 0.64 14.37
CA HIS A 189 -0.42 0.92 15.75
C HIS A 189 0.14 -0.11 16.74
N PRO A 190 0.51 0.30 17.97
CA PRO A 190 0.87 -0.63 19.03
C PRO A 190 -0.21 -1.69 19.26
N GLN A 191 0.21 -2.92 19.57
CA GLN A 191 -0.65 -3.99 20.08
C GLN A 191 -0.67 -3.99 21.60
#